data_AF-A0A967ATM3-F1
#
_entry.id   AF-A0A967ATM3-F1
#
_cell.length_a   1.000
_cell.length_b   1.000
_cell.length_c   1.000
_cell.angle_alpha   90.00
_cell.angle_beta   90.00
_cell.angle_gamma   90.00
#
_symmetry.space_group_name_H-M   'P 1'
#
loop_
_entity.id
_entity.type
_entity.pdbx_description
1 polymer ?
#
loop_
_entity_poly.entity_id
_entity_poly.type
_entity_poly.pdbx_seq_one_letter_code
_entity_poly.pdbx_strand_id
1 'polypeptide(L)'
;MNDLFKRREAILKSYFEEGPPSGQEGLEDPVGSDYERLKAYLVLLYQYYLQRETILEPDLQMALWRFVQLDETYREKIALARFAILKTPSETITGDWETSKNILFPLKEGAPVATLEAAKEKMIAGYKEIVWGLLER
;
A
#
# COMPACT_ATOMS: atom_id res chain seq x y z
N MET A 1 7.89 5.17 -28.49
CA MET A 1 7.02 4.89 -27.33
C MET A 1 7.82 3.97 -26.41
N ASN A 2 8.18 4.43 -25.21
CA ASN A 2 9.31 3.91 -24.41
C ASN A 2 9.06 2.48 -23.88
N ASP A 3 10.03 1.56 -24.09
CA ASP A 3 9.98 0.15 -23.64
C ASP A 3 9.80 -0.01 -22.12
N LEU A 4 10.26 0.99 -21.35
CA LEU A 4 10.09 1.05 -19.90
C LEU A 4 8.62 1.12 -19.47
N PHE A 5 7.76 1.76 -20.27
CA PHE A 5 6.33 1.89 -19.96
C PHE A 5 5.60 0.57 -20.13
N LYS A 6 5.91 -0.17 -21.21
CA LYS A 6 5.33 -1.49 -21.47
C LYS A 6 5.76 -2.52 -20.42
N ARG A 7 7.02 -2.45 -19.98
CA ARG A 7 7.55 -3.34 -18.94
C ARG A 7 6.90 -3.07 -17.57
N ARG A 8 6.64 -1.80 -17.26
CA ARG A 8 5.95 -1.37 -16.02
C ARG A 8 4.48 -1.77 -16.01
N GLU A 9 3.77 -1.66 -17.13
CA GLU A 9 2.40 -2.15 -17.26
C GLU A 9 2.32 -3.67 -17.13
N ALA A 10 3.24 -4.42 -17.76
CA ALA A 10 3.25 -5.88 -17.69
C ALA A 10 3.47 -6.40 -16.26
N ILE A 11 4.36 -5.76 -15.50
CA ILE A 11 4.63 -6.13 -14.09
C ILE A 11 3.43 -5.80 -13.21
N LEU A 12 2.80 -4.63 -13.39
CA LEU A 12 1.60 -4.30 -12.63
C LEU A 12 0.47 -5.28 -12.95
N LYS A 13 0.31 -5.64 -14.23
CA LYS A 13 -0.71 -6.58 -14.68
C LYS A 13 -0.51 -7.98 -14.10
N SER A 14 0.72 -8.51 -14.04
CA SER A 14 0.99 -9.82 -13.43
C SER A 14 0.70 -9.85 -11.93
N TYR A 15 0.95 -8.75 -11.21
CA TYR A 15 0.63 -8.65 -9.78
C TYR A 15 -0.89 -8.64 -9.50
N PHE A 16 -1.68 -8.03 -10.38
CA PHE A 16 -3.14 -7.93 -10.22
C PHE A 16 -3.91 -9.13 -10.76
N GLU A 17 -3.37 -9.85 -11.76
CA GLU A 17 -4.08 -10.97 -12.42
C GLU A 17 -3.68 -12.36 -11.90
N GLU A 18 -2.43 -12.59 -11.48
CA GLU A 18 -1.92 -13.95 -11.20
C GLU A 18 -1.50 -14.20 -9.74
N GLY A 19 -1.51 -13.17 -8.90
CA GLY A 19 -0.86 -13.23 -7.59
C GLY A 19 0.66 -13.37 -7.71
N PRO A 20 1.44 -13.24 -6.62
CA PRO A 20 2.89 -13.28 -6.70
C PRO A 20 3.35 -14.65 -7.23
N PRO A 21 4.28 -14.69 -8.21
CA PRO A 21 4.73 -15.94 -8.80
C PRO A 21 5.42 -16.80 -7.74
N SER A 22 4.80 -17.94 -7.45
CA SER A 22 5.35 -18.95 -6.55
C SER A 22 6.30 -19.83 -7.35
N GLY A 23 7.56 -19.44 -7.37
CA GLY A 23 8.63 -20.28 -7.89
C GLY A 23 9.77 -19.47 -8.48
N GLN A 24 10.80 -19.23 -7.67
CA GLN A 24 12.18 -19.35 -8.12
C GLN A 24 13.10 -19.45 -6.90
N GLU A 25 13.68 -20.64 -6.78
CA GLU A 25 14.78 -20.98 -5.90
C GLU A 25 15.99 -20.09 -6.19
N GLY A 26 16.67 -19.65 -5.13
CA GLY A 26 18.04 -19.16 -5.18
C GLY A 26 18.21 -17.68 -5.49
N LEU A 27 17.84 -16.79 -4.55
CA LEU A 27 18.52 -15.50 -4.38
C LEU A 27 18.56 -15.19 -2.88
N GLU A 28 19.75 -15.26 -2.30
CA GLU A 28 20.05 -14.67 -1.00
C GLU A 28 19.80 -13.15 -1.07
N ASP A 29 18.73 -12.67 -0.43
CA ASP A 29 18.77 -11.48 0.44
C ASP A 29 17.46 -11.37 1.27
N PRO A 30 17.39 -11.93 2.50
CA PRO A 30 16.13 -12.01 3.25
C PRO A 30 15.63 -10.66 3.78
N VAL A 31 16.47 -9.61 3.78
CA VAL A 31 16.12 -8.28 4.33
C VAL A 31 15.60 -7.33 3.26
N GLY A 32 16.07 -7.45 2.00
CA GLY A 32 15.61 -6.62 0.89
C GLY A 32 14.23 -7.01 0.35
N SER A 33 13.92 -8.31 0.33
CA SER A 33 12.64 -8.82 -0.21
C SER A 33 11.46 -8.54 0.72
N ASP A 34 11.66 -8.69 2.02
CA ASP A 34 10.58 -8.54 3.00
C ASP A 34 10.23 -7.06 3.21
N TYR A 35 11.23 -6.17 3.18
CA TYR A 35 11.02 -4.72 3.22
C TYR A 35 10.28 -4.20 2.00
N GLU A 36 10.64 -4.65 0.78
CA GLU A 36 9.92 -4.27 -0.44
C GLU A 36 8.54 -4.91 -0.52
N ARG A 37 8.36 -6.16 -0.06
CA ARG A 37 7.03 -6.78 0.07
C ARG A 37 6.14 -6.00 1.03
N LEU A 38 6.68 -5.62 2.20
CA LEU A 38 5.96 -4.83 3.19
C LEU A 38 5.48 -3.50 2.58
N LYS A 39 6.37 -2.77 1.89
CA LYS A 39 6.00 -1.56 1.15
C LYS A 39 4.88 -1.84 0.14
N ALA A 40 4.99 -2.90 -0.66
CA ALA A 40 3.99 -3.21 -1.68
C ALA A 40 2.61 -3.49 -1.06
N TYR A 41 2.53 -4.33 -0.04
CA TYR A 41 1.27 -4.64 0.62
C TYR A 41 0.68 -3.45 1.38
N LEU A 42 1.51 -2.61 2.01
CA LEU A 42 1.04 -1.37 2.65
C LEU A 42 0.44 -0.40 1.62
N VAL A 43 1.02 -0.27 0.43
CA VAL A 43 0.44 0.54 -0.66
C VAL A 43 -0.90 -0.02 -1.12
N LEU A 44 -1.02 -1.35 -1.27
CA LEU A 44 -2.28 -1.99 -1.66
C LEU A 44 -3.37 -1.76 -0.60
N LEU A 45 -3.06 -2.02 0.67
CA LEU A 45 -3.97 -1.75 1.79
C LEU A 45 -4.37 -0.27 1.84
N TYR A 46 -3.43 0.63 1.55
CA TYR A 46 -3.71 2.06 1.49
C TYR A 46 -4.67 2.43 0.34
N GLN A 47 -4.56 1.79 -0.83
CA GLN A 47 -5.51 2.00 -1.92
C GLN A 47 -6.91 1.54 -1.55
N TYR A 48 -7.05 0.34 -0.98
CA TYR A 48 -8.34 -0.16 -0.50
C TYR A 48 -8.94 0.74 0.60
N TYR A 49 -8.08 1.26 1.47
CA TYR A 49 -8.49 2.24 2.47
C TYR A 49 -9.05 3.50 1.80
N LEU A 50 -8.35 4.11 0.84
CA LEU A 50 -8.84 5.29 0.14
C LEU A 50 -10.16 5.05 -0.63
N GLN A 51 -10.38 3.83 -1.10
CA GLN A 51 -11.63 3.39 -1.73
C GLN A 51 -12.76 3.11 -0.73
N ARG A 52 -12.50 3.24 0.57
CA ARG A 52 -13.43 2.88 1.67
C ARG A 52 -13.79 1.40 1.69
N GLU A 53 -12.88 0.55 1.27
CA GLU A 53 -13.06 -0.91 1.23
C GLU A 53 -12.43 -1.60 2.44
N THR A 54 -11.62 -0.86 3.22
CA THR A 54 -11.10 -1.30 4.50
C THR A 54 -10.81 -0.12 5.41
N ILE A 55 -10.68 -0.39 6.71
CA ILE A 55 -10.06 0.51 7.68
C ILE A 55 -8.61 0.06 7.90
N LEU A 56 -7.70 1.00 8.13
CA LEU A 56 -6.33 0.72 8.56
C LEU A 56 -6.22 0.87 10.07
N GLU A 57 -5.76 -0.17 10.73
CA GLU A 57 -5.44 -0.19 12.14
C GLU A 57 -4.30 0.80 12.46
N PRO A 58 -4.21 1.35 13.70
CA PRO A 58 -3.19 2.33 14.06
C PRO A 58 -1.75 1.92 13.72
N ASP A 59 -1.42 0.64 13.88
CA ASP A 59 -0.07 0.13 13.59
C ASP A 59 0.23 0.11 12.07
N LEU A 60 -0.78 -0.17 11.22
CA LEU A 60 -0.63 -0.06 9.75
C LEU A 60 -0.44 1.39 9.34
N GLN A 61 -1.21 2.30 9.95
CA GLN A 61 -1.10 3.73 9.70
C GLN A 61 0.31 4.24 10.08
N MET A 62 0.83 3.79 11.22
CA MET A 62 2.16 4.15 11.69
C MET A 62 3.25 3.59 10.76
N ALA A 63 3.12 2.33 10.32
CA ALA A 63 4.06 1.75 9.37
C ALA A 63 4.09 2.54 8.05
N LEU A 64 2.92 2.80 7.45
CA LEU A 64 2.77 3.64 6.25
C LEU A 64 3.42 5.02 6.42
N TRP A 65 3.15 5.68 7.56
CA TRP A 65 3.73 6.98 7.87
C TRP A 65 5.25 6.96 7.92
N ARG A 66 5.84 5.97 8.59
CA ARG A 66 7.31 5.83 8.69
C ARG A 66 7.95 5.67 7.32
N PHE A 67 7.36 4.87 6.44
CA PHE A 67 7.86 4.75 5.06
C PHE A 67 7.75 6.06 4.28
N VAL A 68 6.63 6.77 4.40
CA VAL A 68 6.45 8.09 3.75
C VAL A 68 7.48 9.12 4.24
N GLN A 69 7.87 9.06 5.51
CA GLN A 69 8.91 9.93 6.06
C GLN A 69 10.30 9.59 5.52
N LEU A 70 10.65 8.30 5.47
CA LEU A 70 12.02 7.83 5.26
C LEU A 70 12.37 7.53 3.79
N ASP A 71 11.38 7.28 2.94
CA ASP A 71 11.57 6.86 1.54
C ASP A 71 10.80 7.80 0.59
N GLU A 72 11.54 8.60 -0.18
CA GLU A 72 10.99 9.56 -1.14
C GLU A 72 10.22 8.86 -2.27
N THR A 73 10.73 7.73 -2.78
CA THR A 73 10.05 6.95 -3.82
C THR A 73 8.74 6.39 -3.28
N TYR A 74 8.71 5.97 -2.02
CA TYR A 74 7.49 5.52 -1.37
C TYR A 74 6.49 6.66 -1.17
N ARG A 75 6.95 7.83 -0.74
CA ARG A 75 6.12 9.05 -0.62
C ARG A 75 5.45 9.40 -1.95
N GLU A 76 6.18 9.34 -3.06
CA GLU A 76 5.63 9.56 -4.40
C GLU A 76 4.56 8.53 -4.76
N LYS A 77 4.77 7.23 -4.47
CA LYS A 77 3.77 6.18 -4.70
C LYS A 77 2.47 6.47 -3.94
N ILE A 78 2.57 6.92 -2.68
CA ILE A 78 1.42 7.29 -1.86
C ILE A 78 0.71 8.52 -2.41
N ALA A 79 1.45 9.56 -2.80
CA ALA A 79 0.91 10.76 -3.42
C ALA A 79 0.12 10.42 -4.71
N LEU A 80 0.66 9.54 -5.54
CA LEU A 80 0.01 9.06 -6.76
C LEU A 80 -1.26 8.25 -6.46
N ALA A 81 -1.22 7.36 -5.47
CA ALA A 81 -2.40 6.59 -5.07
C ALA A 81 -3.54 7.51 -4.60
N ARG A 82 -3.22 8.52 -3.78
CA ARG A 82 -4.19 9.55 -3.35
C ARG A 82 -4.77 10.30 -4.53
N PHE A 83 -3.93 10.82 -5.42
CA PHE A 83 -4.39 11.54 -6.60
C PHE A 83 -5.26 10.65 -7.51
N ALA A 84 -4.87 9.40 -7.71
CA ALA A 84 -5.60 8.46 -8.55
C ALA A 84 -7.02 8.19 -8.04
N ILE A 85 -7.20 8.09 -6.72
CA ILE A 85 -8.48 7.69 -6.11
C ILE A 85 -9.32 8.91 -5.71
N LEU A 86 -8.73 9.87 -4.97
CA LEU A 86 -9.44 11.03 -4.44
C LEU A 86 -9.57 12.17 -5.46
N LYS A 87 -8.77 12.15 -6.54
CA LYS A 87 -8.69 13.22 -7.56
C LYS A 87 -8.35 14.60 -6.98
N THR A 88 -7.80 14.65 -5.77
CA THR A 88 -7.34 15.89 -5.14
C THR A 88 -5.84 16.08 -5.37
N PRO A 89 -5.36 17.33 -5.53
CA PRO A 89 -3.93 17.62 -5.59
C PRO A 89 -3.23 17.00 -4.37
N SER A 90 -2.06 16.39 -4.59
CA SER A 90 -1.29 15.88 -3.47
C SER A 90 -0.76 17.04 -2.67
N GLU A 91 -1.41 17.36 -1.56
CA GLU A 91 -0.79 18.17 -0.51
C GLU A 91 0.52 17.50 -0.09
N THR A 92 1.54 18.32 0.10
CA THR A 92 2.87 17.85 0.50
C THR A 92 2.78 17.23 1.88
N ILE A 93 3.03 15.92 1.96
CA ILE A 93 3.13 15.20 3.23
C ILE A 93 4.55 15.40 3.77
N THR A 94 4.73 16.47 4.54
CA THR A 94 6.01 16.83 5.19
C THR A 94 5.77 17.32 6.60
N GLY A 95 6.64 16.95 7.53
CA GLY A 95 6.61 17.47 8.90
C GLY A 95 6.22 16.42 9.94
N ASP A 96 5.61 16.90 11.03
CA ASP A 96 5.21 16.07 12.16
C ASP A 96 4.01 15.19 11.81
N TRP A 97 3.86 14.11 12.61
CA TRP A 97 2.81 13.12 12.43
C TRP A 97 1.41 13.71 12.58
N GLU A 98 1.19 14.53 13.60
CA GLU A 98 -0.16 15.04 13.92
C GLU A 98 -0.69 15.95 12.81
N THR A 99 0.16 16.80 12.25
CA THR A 99 -0.18 17.65 11.11
C THR A 99 -0.44 16.83 9.85
N SER A 100 0.38 15.79 9.61
CA SER A 100 0.32 14.98 8.38
C SER A 100 -0.73 13.87 8.41
N LYS A 101 -1.18 13.45 9.60
CA LYS A 101 -2.12 12.35 9.80
C LYS A 101 -3.44 12.60 9.09
N ASN A 102 -3.98 13.81 9.19
CA ASN A 102 -5.25 14.15 8.55
C ASN A 102 -5.16 14.16 7.01
N ILE A 103 -3.99 14.51 6.48
CA ILE A 103 -3.72 14.52 5.05
C ILE A 103 -3.57 13.09 4.53
N LEU A 104 -2.75 12.29 5.21
CA LEU A 104 -2.42 10.93 4.82
C LEU A 104 -3.59 9.95 5.08
N PHE A 105 -4.37 10.16 6.13
CA PHE A 105 -5.49 9.33 6.54
C PHE A 105 -6.79 10.16 6.62
N PRO A 106 -7.41 10.46 5.46
CA PRO A 106 -8.58 11.35 5.41
C PRO A 106 -9.91 10.71 5.84
N LEU A 107 -9.98 9.38 6.03
CA LEU A 107 -11.18 8.74 6.52
C LEU A 107 -11.23 8.82 8.04
N LYS A 108 -12.38 9.25 8.58
CA LYS A 108 -12.62 9.33 10.02
C LYS A 108 -12.74 7.94 10.63
N GLU A 109 -12.39 7.80 11.91
CA GLU A 109 -12.71 6.61 12.68
C GLU A 109 -14.22 6.33 12.64
N GLY A 110 -14.58 5.06 12.39
CA GLY A 110 -15.98 4.66 12.21
C GLY A 110 -16.60 5.06 10.88
N ALA A 111 -15.81 5.50 9.89
CA ALA A 111 -16.33 5.71 8.53
C ALA A 111 -16.93 4.40 7.98
N PRO A 112 -18.10 4.47 7.31
CA PRO A 112 -18.72 3.29 6.73
C PRO A 112 -17.82 2.71 5.64
N VAL A 113 -17.55 1.41 5.74
CA VAL A 113 -16.84 0.62 4.74
C VAL A 113 -17.86 0.12 3.71
N ALA A 114 -17.47 0.10 2.44
CA ALA A 114 -18.28 -0.46 1.36
C ALA A 114 -18.59 -1.94 1.63
N THR A 115 -19.80 -2.37 1.26
CA THR A 115 -20.12 -3.80 1.24
C THR A 115 -19.34 -4.45 0.11
N LEU A 116 -18.53 -5.46 0.43
CA LEU A 116 -17.68 -6.16 -0.52
C LEU A 116 -18.20 -7.57 -0.79
N GLU A 117 -17.80 -8.11 -1.94
CA GLU A 117 -17.89 -9.55 -2.18
C GLU A 117 -16.95 -10.30 -1.23
N ALA A 118 -17.38 -11.46 -0.73
CA ALA A 118 -16.63 -12.25 0.25
C ALA A 118 -15.20 -12.60 -0.22
N ALA A 119 -15.01 -12.81 -1.52
CA ALA A 119 -13.68 -13.09 -2.09
C ALA A 119 -12.72 -11.89 -1.92
N LYS A 120 -13.23 -10.66 -2.11
CA LYS A 120 -12.46 -9.44 -1.98
C LYS A 120 -12.17 -9.11 -0.52
N GLU A 121 -13.14 -9.32 0.36
CA GLU A 121 -12.95 -9.18 1.81
C GLU A 121 -11.85 -10.12 2.32
N LYS A 122 -11.90 -11.41 1.90
CA LYS A 122 -10.87 -12.40 2.24
C LYS A 122 -9.49 -12.02 1.71
N MET A 123 -9.42 -11.46 0.50
CA MET A 123 -8.16 -10.99 -0.08
C MET A 123 -7.54 -9.86 0.75
N ILE A 124 -8.34 -8.85 1.11
CA ILE A 124 -7.89 -7.73 1.94
C ILE A 124 -7.42 -8.21 3.32
N ALA A 125 -8.16 -9.13 3.94
CA ALA A 125 -7.76 -9.73 5.21
C ALA A 125 -6.41 -10.45 5.09
N GLY A 126 -6.18 -11.22 4.02
CA GLY A 126 -4.91 -11.87 3.75
C GLY A 126 -3.74 -10.88 3.59
N TYR A 127 -3.97 -9.71 2.98
CA TYR A 127 -2.93 -8.67 2.91
C TYR A 127 -2.57 -8.12 4.30
N LYS A 128 -3.56 -7.94 5.19
CA LYS A 128 -3.29 -7.50 6.57
C LYS A 128 -2.47 -8.54 7.33
N GLU A 129 -2.83 -9.83 7.21
CA GLU A 129 -2.08 -10.92 7.84
C GLU A 129 -0.62 -10.97 7.36
N ILE A 130 -0.39 -10.80 6.06
CA ILE A 130 0.97 -10.75 5.51
C ILE A 130 1.75 -9.57 6.08
N VAL A 131 1.15 -8.38 6.15
CA VAL A 131 1.81 -7.20 6.71
C VAL A 131 2.16 -7.39 8.19
N TRP A 132 1.27 -7.96 8.98
CA TRP A 132 1.55 -8.31 10.38
C TRP A 132 2.69 -9.29 10.52
N GLY A 133 2.68 -10.37 9.74
CA GLY A 133 3.78 -11.33 9.73
C GLY A 133 5.12 -10.75 9.28
N LEU A 134 5.13 -9.62 8.55
CA LEU A 134 6.34 -8.90 8.15
C LEU A 134 6.79 -7.84 9.18
N LEU A 135 5.87 -7.26 9.95
CA LEU A 135 6.20 -6.27 10.99
C LEU A 135 6.65 -6.90 12.32
N GLU A 136 6.27 -8.14 12.59
CA GLU A 136 6.64 -8.87 13.81
C GLU A 136 8.02 -9.55 13.74
N ARG A 137 8.69 -9.50 12.57
CA ARG A 137 10.03 -10.07 12.34
C ARG A 137 11.13 -9.09 12.68
#